data_AF-A0A7W1DTQ4-F1
#
_entry.id   AF-A0A7W1DTQ4-F1
#
_cell.length_a   1.000
_cell.length_b   1.000
_cell.length_c   1.000
_cell.angle_alpha   90.00
_cell.angle_beta   90.00
_cell.angle_gamma   90.00
#
_symmetry.space_group_name_H-M   'P 1'
#
loop_
_entity.id
_entity.type
_entity.pdbx_description
1 polymer ?
#
loop_
_entity_poly.entity_id
_entity_poly.type
_entity_poly.pdbx_seq_one_letter_code
_entity_poly.pdbx_strand_id
1 'polypeptide(L)'
;ISGIGPKLALSVLSGIEPPDLVRAIQTQDVARLMAIPGVGKKTAERIGLELKDRMPQSLQAAADTMKPAGPEDQLRDDLLSALVNLGYQRVPAEKAIDRELQRLPGAPFEDALRAVLRALMK
;
A
#
# COMPACT_ATOMS: atom_id res chain seq x y z
N ILE A 1 -1.20 21.02 -11.02
CA ILE A 1 -0.94 20.23 -12.24
C ILE A 1 -2.12 20.40 -13.16
N SER A 2 -1.94 21.06 -14.30
CA SER A 2 -3.02 21.29 -15.26
C SER A 2 -3.47 19.99 -15.92
N GLY A 3 -4.76 19.74 -16.13
CA GLY A 3 -5.24 18.56 -16.84
C GLY A 3 -5.35 17.26 -16.03
N ILE A 4 -5.15 17.30 -14.71
CA ILE A 4 -5.59 16.23 -13.80
C ILE A 4 -6.86 16.71 -13.10
N GLY A 5 -7.99 16.11 -13.44
CA GLY A 5 -9.28 16.38 -12.80
C GLY A 5 -9.60 15.40 -11.66
N PRO A 6 -10.68 15.64 -10.90
CA PRO A 6 -11.07 14.81 -9.75
C PRO A 6 -11.21 13.32 -10.08
N LYS A 7 -11.79 13.00 -11.25
CA LYS A 7 -11.97 11.61 -11.69
C LYS A 7 -10.64 10.88 -11.84
N LEU A 8 -9.64 11.53 -12.46
CA LEU A 8 -8.33 10.93 -12.66
C LEU A 8 -7.57 10.82 -11.33
N ALA A 9 -7.68 11.82 -10.46
CA ALA A 9 -7.07 11.76 -9.13
C ALA A 9 -7.64 10.59 -8.30
N LEU A 10 -8.94 10.34 -8.38
CA LEU A 10 -9.56 9.18 -7.73
C LEU A 10 -9.04 7.87 -8.34
N SER A 11 -8.99 7.75 -9.68
CA SER A 11 -8.41 6.59 -10.36
C SER A 11 -6.96 6.32 -9.94
N VAL A 12 -6.16 7.37 -9.73
CA VAL A 12 -4.80 7.26 -9.20
C VAL A 12 -4.82 6.67 -7.78
N LEU A 13 -5.58 7.26 -6.85
CA LEU A 13 -5.63 6.78 -5.47
C LEU A 13 -6.27 5.40 -5.31
N SER A 14 -7.05 4.94 -6.28
CA SER A 14 -7.63 3.59 -6.30
C SER A 14 -6.78 2.57 -7.05
N GLY A 15 -5.85 3.01 -7.90
CA GLY A 15 -5.06 2.14 -8.78
C GLY A 15 -3.63 1.88 -8.32
N ILE A 16 -3.16 2.62 -7.31
CA ILE A 16 -1.83 2.45 -6.73
C ILE A 16 -1.89 2.80 -5.25
N GLU A 17 -1.21 2.00 -4.43
CA GLU A 17 -1.09 2.26 -3.00
C GLU A 17 -0.34 3.58 -2.75
N PRO A 18 -0.72 4.39 -1.74
CA PRO A 18 -0.09 5.68 -1.51
C PRO A 18 1.44 5.63 -1.35
N PRO A 19 2.04 4.64 -0.65
CA PRO A 19 3.49 4.49 -0.58
C PRO A 19 4.15 4.26 -1.95
N ASP A 20 3.52 3.41 -2.78
CA ASP A 20 4.00 3.09 -4.12
C ASP A 20 3.89 4.30 -5.06
N LEU A 21 2.83 5.10 -4.92
CA LEU A 21 2.66 6.34 -5.68
C LEU A 21 3.75 7.35 -5.36
N VAL A 22 4.03 7.57 -4.07
CA VAL A 22 5.10 8.47 -3.62
C VAL A 22 6.44 8.02 -4.20
N ARG A 23 6.76 6.73 -4.11
CA ARG A 23 8.00 6.16 -4.68
C ARG A 23 8.05 6.36 -6.20
N ALA A 24 6.98 6.03 -6.92
CA ALA A 24 6.92 6.18 -8.38
C ALA A 24 7.13 7.63 -8.82
N ILE A 25 6.64 8.61 -8.04
CA ILE A 25 6.90 10.03 -8.28
C ILE A 25 8.37 10.39 -8.05
N GLN A 26 8.97 9.91 -6.95
CA GLN A 26 10.37 10.22 -6.61
C GLN A 26 11.38 9.68 -7.63
N THR A 27 11.19 8.41 -8.01
CA THR A 27 12.04 7.71 -8.99
C THR A 27 11.69 8.08 -10.42
N GLN A 28 10.63 8.86 -10.63
CA GLN A 28 10.08 9.19 -11.95
C GLN A 28 9.78 7.92 -12.77
N ASP A 29 9.23 6.90 -12.12
CA ASP A 29 8.83 5.64 -12.76
C ASP A 29 7.56 5.83 -13.60
N VAL A 30 7.78 6.28 -14.84
CA VAL A 30 6.71 6.54 -15.81
C VAL A 30 5.89 5.26 -16.09
N ALA A 31 6.53 4.09 -16.11
CA ALA A 31 5.85 2.82 -16.40
C ALA A 31 4.86 2.47 -15.28
N ARG A 32 5.26 2.61 -14.02
CA ARG A 32 4.38 2.40 -12.86
C ARG A 32 3.21 3.38 -12.85
N LEU A 33 3.45 4.65 -13.17
CA LEU A 33 2.38 5.67 -13.25
C LEU A 33 1.41 5.40 -14.41
N MET A 34 1.89 4.89 -15.54
CA MET A 34 1.05 4.53 -16.69
C MET A 34 0.18 3.27 -16.46
N ALA A 35 0.51 2.44 -15.47
CA ALA A 35 -0.31 1.29 -15.10
C ALA A 35 -1.68 1.70 -14.51
N ILE A 36 -1.80 2.96 -14.07
CA ILE A 36 -3.02 3.51 -13.51
C ILE A 36 -4.04 3.77 -14.64
N PRO A 37 -5.28 3.25 -14.54
CA PRO A 37 -6.30 3.48 -15.55
C PRO A 37 -6.54 4.97 -15.83
N GLY A 38 -6.43 5.37 -17.11
CA GLY A 38 -6.62 6.76 -17.55
C GLY A 38 -5.36 7.64 -17.49
N VAL A 39 -4.23 7.11 -17.01
CA VAL A 39 -2.94 7.82 -17.04
C VAL A 39 -2.15 7.42 -18.29
N GLY A 40 -2.10 8.32 -19.27
CA GLY A 40 -1.25 8.14 -20.46
C GLY A 40 0.18 8.63 -20.23
N LYS A 41 1.09 8.33 -21.18
CA LYS A 41 2.52 8.68 -21.12
C LYS A 41 2.79 10.15 -20.77
N LYS A 42 2.17 11.09 -21.49
CA LYS A 42 2.34 12.54 -21.22
C LYS A 42 1.89 12.93 -19.82
N THR A 43 0.81 12.32 -19.33
CA THR A 43 0.29 12.59 -17.99
C THR A 43 1.23 11.99 -16.94
N ALA A 44 1.71 10.76 -17.13
CA ALA A 44 2.67 10.11 -16.24
C ALA A 44 3.99 10.89 -16.12
N GLU A 45 4.56 11.34 -17.24
CA GLU A 45 5.75 12.18 -17.26
C GLU A 45 5.54 13.49 -16.49
N ARG A 46 4.39 14.14 -16.67
CA ARG A 46 4.03 15.36 -15.93
C ARG A 46 3.80 15.11 -14.45
N ILE A 47 3.16 14.00 -14.08
CA ILE A 47 2.98 13.59 -12.68
C ILE A 47 4.35 13.42 -12.03
N GLY A 48 5.24 12.63 -12.62
CA GLY A 48 6.57 12.37 -12.08
C GLY A 48 7.42 13.64 -11.93
N LEU A 49 7.37 14.55 -12.91
CA LEU A 49 8.15 15.79 -12.86
C LEU A 49 7.51 16.84 -11.92
N GLU A 50 6.26 17.23 -12.16
CA GLU A 50 5.62 18.33 -11.43
C GLU A 50 5.33 17.99 -9.96
N LEU A 51 5.01 16.72 -9.62
CA LEU A 51 4.77 16.35 -8.21
C LEU A 51 6.05 16.20 -7.43
N LYS A 52 7.13 15.69 -8.03
CA LYS A 52 8.42 15.52 -7.34
C LYS A 52 8.90 16.82 -6.73
N ASP A 53 8.80 17.92 -7.48
CA ASP A 53 9.18 19.26 -7.03
C ASP A 53 8.21 19.87 -6.00
N ARG A 54 6.98 19.36 -5.93
CA ARG A 54 5.91 19.89 -5.06
C ARG A 54 5.65 19.04 -3.82
N MET A 55 6.32 17.91 -3.66
CA MET A 55 6.08 17.04 -2.52
C MET A 55 6.63 17.64 -1.22
N PRO A 56 5.89 17.51 -0.10
CA PRO A 56 6.40 17.80 1.22
C PRO A 56 7.66 16.98 1.54
N GLN A 57 8.63 17.60 2.21
CA GLN A 57 9.84 16.90 2.67
C GLN A 57 9.53 15.71 3.59
N SER A 58 8.40 15.75 4.33
CA SER A 58 7.93 14.64 5.16
C SER A 58 7.59 13.39 4.34
N LEU A 59 7.06 13.55 3.13
CA LEU A 59 6.79 12.41 2.22
C LEU A 59 8.05 11.97 1.48
N GLN A 60 9.02 12.87 1.32
CA GLN A 60 10.33 12.51 0.75
C GLN A 60 11.10 11.59 1.68
N ALA A 61 11.16 11.91 2.98
CA ALA A 61 11.81 11.08 4.00
C ALA A 61 11.05 9.76 4.28
N ALA A 62 9.72 9.76 4.15
CA ALA A 62 8.92 8.56 4.38
C ALA A 62 9.18 7.46 3.34
N ALA A 63 9.53 7.80 2.09
CA ALA A 63 9.74 6.81 1.03
C ALA A 63 10.95 5.90 1.23
N ASP A 64 11.99 6.39 1.92
CA ASP A 64 13.14 5.57 2.31
C ASP A 64 12.77 4.55 3.40
N THR A 65 11.74 4.84 4.20
CA THR A 65 11.18 3.94 5.21
C THR A 65 9.99 3.10 4.73
N MET A 66 9.31 3.54 3.66
CA MET A 66 8.22 2.83 3.01
C MET A 66 8.83 1.78 2.08
N LYS A 67 9.13 0.62 2.67
CA LYS A 67 9.42 -0.61 1.92
C LYS A 67 8.22 -0.87 0.98
N PRO A 68 8.44 -1.22 -0.30
CA PRO A 68 7.33 -1.64 -1.16
C PRO A 68 6.60 -2.76 -0.44
N ALA A 69 5.27 -2.71 -0.43
CA ALA A 69 4.44 -3.73 0.20
C ALA A 69 4.86 -5.08 -0.40
N GLY A 70 5.62 -5.85 0.37
CA GLY A 70 6.01 -7.19 -0.04
C GLY A 70 4.76 -8.08 -0.10
N PRO A 71 4.89 -9.29 -0.66
CA PRO A 71 3.83 -10.31 -0.53
C PRO A 71 3.38 -10.50 0.93
N GLU A 72 4.29 -10.27 1.88
CA GLU A 72 4.05 -10.32 3.31
C GLU A 72 3.23 -9.12 3.86
N ASP A 73 3.41 -7.91 3.29
CA ASP A 73 2.63 -6.73 3.68
C ASP A 73 1.20 -6.81 3.12
N GLN A 74 1.03 -7.32 1.90
CA GLN A 74 -0.30 -7.62 1.34
C GLN A 74 -1.02 -8.68 2.17
N LEU A 75 -0.32 -9.76 2.52
CA LEU A 75 -0.86 -10.80 3.39
C LEU A 75 -1.29 -10.24 4.75
N ARG A 76 -0.49 -9.34 5.34
CA ARG A 76 -0.81 -8.67 6.60
C ARG A 76 -2.09 -7.84 6.51
N ASP A 77 -2.24 -7.05 5.45
CA ASP A 77 -3.42 -6.19 5.25
C ASP A 77 -4.69 -7.01 4.96
N ASP A 78 -4.56 -8.10 4.21
CA ASP A 78 -5.65 -9.05 3.97
C ASP A 78 -6.13 -9.71 5.27
N LEU A 79 -5.18 -10.15 6.12
CA LEU A 79 -5.48 -10.73 7.43
C LEU A 79 -6.18 -9.72 8.34
N LEU A 80 -5.70 -8.48 8.38
CA LEU A 80 -6.29 -7.43 9.19
C LEU A 80 -7.72 -7.12 8.75
N SER A 81 -7.93 -7.01 7.43
CA SER A 81 -9.25 -6.78 6.84
C SER A 81 -10.22 -7.91 7.17
N ALA A 82 -9.78 -9.17 7.05
CA ALA A 82 -10.59 -10.34 7.40
C ALA A 82 -11.01 -10.34 8.89
N LEU A 83 -10.07 -10.05 9.80
CA LEU A 83 -10.33 -10.06 11.25
C LEU A 83 -11.27 -8.92 11.67
N VAL A 84 -11.10 -7.72 11.12
CA VAL A 84 -12.00 -6.60 11.38
C VAL A 84 -13.41 -6.91 10.88
N ASN A 85 -13.54 -7.53 9.69
CA ASN A 85 -14.83 -7.94 9.14
C ASN A 85 -15.52 -9.03 9.98
N LEU A 86 -14.75 -9.86 10.69
CA LEU A 86 -15.27 -10.83 11.67
C LEU A 86 -15.65 -10.19 13.02
N GLY A 87 -15.40 -8.89 13.19
CA GLY A 87 -15.74 -8.13 14.39
C GLY A 87 -14.61 -8.03 15.43
N TYR A 88 -13.39 -8.44 15.10
CA TYR A 88 -12.25 -8.26 16.01
C TYR A 88 -11.77 -6.81 16.02
N GLN A 89 -11.32 -6.37 17.19
CA GLN A 89 -10.75 -5.03 17.38
C GLN A 89 -9.41 -4.92 16.63
N ARG A 90 -9.22 -3.81 15.90
CA ARG A 90 -8.05 -3.58 15.04
C ARG A 90 -6.72 -3.73 15.80
N VAL A 91 -6.58 -3.07 16.94
CA VAL A 91 -5.32 -3.02 17.69
C VAL A 91 -4.88 -4.40 18.21
N PRO A 92 -5.75 -5.21 18.84
CA PRO A 92 -5.42 -6.60 19.17
C PRO A 92 -5.11 -7.47 17.95
N ALA A 93 -5.85 -7.29 16.85
CA ALA A 93 -5.66 -8.07 15.63
C ALA A 93 -4.27 -7.81 15.02
N GLU A 94 -3.87 -6.54 14.86
CA GLU A 94 -2.55 -6.16 14.34
C GLU A 94 -1.41 -6.83 15.13
N LYS A 95 -1.46 -6.77 16.46
CA LYS A 95 -0.45 -7.39 17.32
C LYS A 95 -0.37 -8.92 17.15
N ALA A 96 -1.52 -9.57 16.99
CA ALA A 96 -1.57 -11.02 16.78
C ALA A 96 -1.04 -11.41 15.39
N ILE A 97 -1.37 -10.64 14.35
CA ILE A 97 -0.85 -10.82 12.99
C ILE A 97 0.67 -10.67 12.97
N ASP A 98 1.19 -9.57 13.52
CA ASP A 98 2.64 -9.30 13.52
C ASP A 98 3.42 -10.43 14.21
N ARG A 99 2.88 -10.94 15.32
CA ARG A 99 3.48 -12.05 16.07
C ARG A 99 3.46 -13.37 15.29
N GLU A 100 2.33 -13.72 14.65
CA GLU A 100 2.23 -15.00 13.96
C GLU A 100 2.94 -15.00 12.60
N LEU A 101 2.96 -13.87 11.88
CA LEU A 101 3.74 -13.73 10.64
C LEU A 101 5.24 -13.87 10.90
N GLN A 102 5.75 -13.30 12.01
CA GLN A 102 7.15 -13.52 12.43
C GLN A 102 7.47 -14.99 12.73
N ARG A 103 6.48 -15.76 13.20
CA ARG A 103 6.66 -17.17 13.56
C ARG A 103 6.52 -18.11 12.37
N LEU A 104 5.77 -17.70 11.34
CA LEU A 104 5.43 -18.47 10.15
C LEU A 104 5.75 -17.67 8.89
N PRO A 105 7.03 -17.37 8.61
CA PRO A 105 7.41 -16.58 7.44
C PRO A 105 7.02 -17.32 6.16
N GLY A 106 6.28 -16.64 5.28
CA GLY A 106 5.84 -17.18 3.99
C GLY A 106 4.68 -18.19 4.07
N ALA A 107 3.98 -18.28 5.20
CA ALA A 107 2.77 -19.11 5.28
C ALA A 107 1.66 -18.60 4.34
N PRO A 108 0.87 -19.50 3.73
CA PRO A 108 -0.29 -19.11 2.95
C PRO A 108 -1.35 -18.46 3.85
N PHE A 109 -2.20 -17.63 3.24
CA PHE A 109 -3.23 -16.85 3.95
C PHE A 109 -4.08 -17.67 4.92
N GLU A 110 -4.52 -18.85 4.51
CA GLU A 110 -5.41 -19.71 5.31
C GLU A 110 -4.74 -20.22 6.59
N ASP A 111 -3.45 -20.58 6.50
CA ASP A 111 -2.67 -21.06 7.64
C ASP A 111 -2.37 -19.92 8.62
N ALA A 112 -2.00 -18.75 8.08
CA ALA A 112 -1.78 -17.54 8.87
C ALA A 112 -3.07 -17.10 9.58
N LEU A 113 -4.21 -17.06 8.88
CA LEU A 113 -5.51 -16.68 9.46
C LEU A 113 -5.92 -17.62 10.59
N ARG A 114 -5.75 -18.93 10.40
CA ARG A 114 -6.04 -19.92 11.44
C ARG A 114 -5.15 -19.75 12.66
N ALA A 115 -3.86 -19.46 12.46
CA ALA A 115 -2.91 -19.21 13.55
C ALA A 115 -3.30 -17.96 14.35
N VAL A 116 -3.62 -16.86 13.66
CA VAL A 116 -4.02 -15.59 14.30
C VAL A 116 -5.34 -15.74 15.06
N LEU A 117 -6.36 -16.40 14.48
CA LEU A 117 -7.63 -16.65 15.18
C LEU A 117 -7.42 -17.49 16.45
N ARG A 118 -6.59 -18.53 16.39
CA ARG A 118 -6.23 -19.34 17.58
C ARG A 118 -5.52 -18.52 18.64
N ALA A 119 -4.70 -17.56 18.24
CA ALA A 119 -3.99 -16.67 19.17
C ALA A 119 -4.94 -15.66 19.84
N LEU A 120 -5.98 -15.19 19.12
CA LEU A 120 -6.97 -14.25 19.64
C LEU A 120 -8.06 -14.90 20.52
N MET A 121 -8.31 -16.20 20.33
CA MET A 121 -9.25 -16.98 21.15
C MET A 121 -8.70 -17.43 22.51
N LYS A 122 -7.43 -17.09 22.80
CA LYS A 122 -6.69 -17.52 23.98
C LYS A 122 -6.49 -16.36 24.94
#